data_AF-A0A926Z9V6-F1
#
_entry.id   AF-A0A926Z9V6-F1
#
_cell.length_a   1.000
_cell.length_b   1.000
_cell.length_c   1.000
_cell.angle_alpha   90.00
_cell.angle_beta   90.00
_cell.angle_gamma   90.00
#
_symmetry.space_group_name_H-M   'P 1'
#
loop_
_entity.id
_entity.type
_entity.pdbx_description
1 polymer ?
#
loop_
_entity_poly.entity_id
_entity_poly.type
_entity_poly.pdbx_seq_one_letter_code
_entity_poly.pdbx_strand_id
1 'polypeptide(L)'
;MYQSQHTSPYINDIFTDTLKHRFHAIATSLQLTTPSDYGDHLAKLVKFVVTDRLADFSDSDQDYGNLDRAVIAILTGAYWHQDLAEMRSRILDLQNYSNVDIPELLLAYAIAYACRSKMQPHNFVSQICQDFTKRRNLSQPFTSQPEFLAQIQKAHKFAEQGASAITFHHTHDPSCAKVAIALYYFLSTPQDWSLVTDRAKIYDPLVAIQAGAITAAYLGKCDSYIQENNIGEHLWQYWAGYFTPVAVFK
;
A
#
# COMPACT_ATOMS: atom_id res chain seq x y z
N MET A 1 -3.51 43.90 19.89
CA MET A 1 -4.70 43.19 19.36
C MET A 1 -4.20 42.09 18.44
N TYR A 2 -4.05 40.87 18.97
CA TYR A 2 -3.81 39.68 18.15
C TYR A 2 -5.15 38.95 18.03
N GLN A 3 -5.70 38.87 16.82
CA GLN A 3 -6.85 38.02 16.53
C GLN A 3 -6.38 36.56 16.51
N SER A 4 -6.85 35.78 17.48
CA SER A 4 -6.74 34.32 17.48
C SER A 4 -7.58 33.75 16.36
N GLN A 5 -6.93 33.12 15.37
CA GLN A 5 -7.63 32.32 14.37
C GLN A 5 -8.17 31.06 15.05
N HIS A 6 -9.47 31.03 15.29
CA HIS A 6 -10.20 29.80 15.63
C HIS A 6 -10.26 28.91 14.38
N THR A 7 -9.40 27.90 14.32
CA THR A 7 -9.61 26.76 13.42
C THR A 7 -10.85 25.99 13.88
N SER A 8 -11.85 25.91 13.00
CA SER A 8 -13.14 25.26 13.26
C SER A 8 -12.94 23.77 13.61
N PRO A 9 -13.51 23.26 14.72
CA PRO A 9 -13.39 21.85 15.11
C PRO A 9 -13.99 20.88 14.09
N TYR A 10 -14.93 21.33 13.26
CA TYR A 10 -15.60 20.50 12.25
C TYR A 10 -14.69 20.00 11.11
N ILE A 11 -13.54 20.66 10.87
CA ILE A 11 -12.62 20.23 9.81
C ILE A 11 -11.81 19.01 10.27
N ASN A 12 -11.42 18.96 11.55
CA ASN A 12 -10.64 17.84 12.07
C ASN A 12 -11.46 16.54 12.10
N ASP A 13 -12.74 16.60 12.44
CA ASP A 13 -13.60 15.41 12.55
C ASP A 13 -13.83 14.71 11.19
N ILE A 14 -14.00 15.48 10.12
CA ILE A 14 -14.19 14.94 8.75
C ILE A 14 -12.91 14.28 8.23
N PHE A 15 -11.74 14.85 8.53
CA PHE A 15 -10.46 14.25 8.15
C PHE A 15 -10.17 12.97 8.94
N THR A 16 -10.53 12.91 10.23
CA THR A 16 -10.36 11.69 11.04
C THR A 16 -11.30 10.57 10.61
N ASP A 17 -12.56 10.88 10.28
CA ASP A 17 -13.52 9.87 9.82
C ASP A 17 -13.12 9.31 8.46
N THR A 18 -12.69 10.16 7.53
CA THR A 18 -12.24 9.70 6.21
C THR A 18 -10.97 8.84 6.30
N LEU A 19 -10.04 9.16 7.20
CA LEU A 19 -8.84 8.37 7.40
C LEU A 19 -9.14 7.03 8.09
N LYS A 20 -9.99 7.02 9.11
CA LYS A 20 -10.46 5.79 9.76
C LYS A 20 -11.05 4.83 8.72
N HIS A 21 -11.93 5.31 7.85
CA HIS A 21 -12.51 4.49 6.77
C HIS A 21 -11.43 3.90 5.84
N ARG A 22 -10.35 4.63 5.53
CA ARG A 22 -9.24 4.11 4.71
C ARG A 22 -8.49 2.98 5.41
N PHE A 23 -8.21 3.08 6.70
CA PHE A 23 -7.58 2.01 7.47
C PHE A 23 -8.45 0.74 7.44
N HIS A 24 -9.75 0.90 7.69
CA HIS A 24 -10.74 -0.17 7.59
C HIS A 24 -10.81 -0.79 6.20
N ALA A 25 -10.85 0.04 5.15
CA ALA A 25 -10.90 -0.41 3.77
C ALA A 25 -9.64 -1.20 3.38
N ILE A 26 -8.44 -0.71 3.74
CA ILE A 26 -7.19 -1.42 3.48
C ILE A 26 -7.19 -2.79 4.16
N ALA A 27 -7.50 -2.84 5.46
CA ALA A 27 -7.53 -4.10 6.20
C ALA A 27 -8.57 -5.06 5.62
N THR A 28 -9.73 -4.55 5.18
CA THR A 28 -10.81 -5.36 4.60
C THR A 28 -10.38 -5.90 3.25
N SER A 29 -9.74 -5.08 2.43
CA SER A 29 -9.16 -5.50 1.16
C SER A 29 -8.14 -6.61 1.37
N LEU A 30 -7.25 -6.49 2.35
CA LEU A 30 -6.27 -7.54 2.66
C LEU A 30 -6.98 -8.84 3.03
N GLN A 31 -7.91 -8.82 3.99
CA GLN A 31 -8.67 -10.01 4.40
C GLN A 31 -9.43 -10.69 3.26
N LEU A 32 -9.99 -9.92 2.32
CA LEU A 32 -10.74 -10.45 1.18
C LEU A 32 -9.84 -11.02 0.08
N THR A 33 -8.58 -10.60 0.00
CA THR A 33 -7.67 -10.95 -1.10
C THR A 33 -6.56 -11.91 -0.70
N THR A 34 -6.23 -12.03 0.59
CA THR A 34 -5.30 -13.02 1.12
C THR A 34 -5.96 -14.41 1.26
N PRO A 35 -5.15 -15.49 1.35
CA PRO A 35 -5.65 -16.81 1.72
C PRO A 35 -6.47 -16.79 3.04
N SER A 36 -7.45 -17.68 3.18
CA SER A 36 -8.37 -17.68 4.33
C SER A 36 -7.69 -18.00 5.67
N ASP A 37 -6.59 -18.74 5.63
CA ASP A 37 -5.75 -19.09 6.78
C ASP A 37 -4.73 -17.99 7.14
N TYR A 38 -4.67 -16.91 6.37
CA TYR A 38 -3.70 -15.83 6.57
C TYR A 38 -4.07 -14.85 7.70
N GLY A 39 -5.26 -14.98 8.30
CA GLY A 39 -5.78 -14.02 9.29
C GLY A 39 -4.88 -13.80 10.52
N ASP A 40 -4.41 -14.89 11.14
CA ASP A 40 -3.52 -14.83 12.30
C ASP A 40 -2.16 -14.23 11.94
N HIS A 41 -1.67 -14.55 10.73
CA HIS A 41 -0.41 -14.02 10.23
C HIS A 41 -0.51 -12.52 9.93
N LEU A 42 -1.63 -12.06 9.35
CA LEU A 42 -1.89 -10.65 9.13
C LEU A 42 -1.89 -9.86 10.45
N ALA A 43 -2.45 -10.41 11.53
CA ALA A 43 -2.40 -9.79 12.86
C ALA A 43 -0.96 -9.67 13.40
N LYS A 44 -0.12 -10.70 13.19
CA LYS A 44 1.31 -10.67 13.52
C LYS A 44 2.06 -9.58 12.74
N LEU A 45 1.79 -9.44 11.43
CA LEU A 45 2.40 -8.40 10.60
C LEU A 45 1.99 -6.98 11.03
N VAL A 46 0.72 -6.78 11.38
CA VAL A 46 0.26 -5.51 11.97
C VAL A 46 1.05 -5.20 13.23
N LYS A 47 1.22 -6.18 14.12
CA LYS A 47 2.02 -6.02 15.35
C LYS A 47 3.45 -5.59 15.05
N PHE A 48 4.12 -6.19 14.05
CA PHE A 48 5.47 -5.77 13.67
C PHE A 48 5.54 -4.31 13.23
N VAL A 49 4.60 -3.87 12.41
CA VAL A 49 4.56 -2.49 11.92
C VAL A 49 4.28 -1.50 13.06
N VAL A 50 3.30 -1.77 13.93
CA VAL A 50 2.92 -0.82 15.00
C VAL A 50 3.90 -0.79 16.17
N THR A 51 4.67 -1.87 16.39
CA THR A 51 5.69 -1.92 17.45
C THR A 51 7.08 -1.52 16.97
N ASP A 52 7.22 -1.13 15.70
CA ASP A 52 8.50 -0.82 15.05
C ASP A 52 9.52 -1.96 15.14
N ARG A 53 9.03 -3.20 15.04
CA ARG A 53 9.83 -4.44 15.11
C ARG A 53 10.02 -5.06 13.74
N LEU A 54 10.13 -4.22 12.72
CA LEU A 54 10.37 -4.68 11.34
C LEU A 54 11.70 -5.42 11.20
N ALA A 55 12.70 -5.12 12.04
CA ALA A 55 13.97 -5.86 12.10
C ALA A 55 13.82 -7.32 12.59
N ASP A 56 12.72 -7.65 13.28
CA ASP A 56 12.43 -9.02 13.72
C ASP A 56 11.79 -9.85 12.60
N PHE A 57 11.46 -9.23 11.45
CA PHE A 57 10.93 -9.93 10.28
C PHE A 57 12.07 -10.66 9.57
N SER A 58 11.95 -11.98 9.45
CA SER A 58 12.83 -12.81 8.64
C SER A 58 12.04 -13.52 7.55
N ASP A 59 12.56 -13.48 6.31
CA ASP A 59 12.04 -14.23 5.15
C ASP A 59 12.12 -15.77 5.31
N SER A 60 12.41 -16.27 6.51
CA SER A 60 12.59 -17.70 6.81
C SER A 60 11.28 -18.50 6.83
N ASP A 61 10.12 -17.83 6.98
CA ASP A 61 8.81 -18.46 6.83
C ASP A 61 8.53 -18.65 5.32
N GLN A 62 8.85 -19.84 4.80
CA GLN A 62 8.84 -20.16 3.36
C GLN A 62 7.45 -20.04 2.70
N ASP A 63 6.37 -20.08 3.48
CA ASP A 63 5.02 -20.22 2.93
C ASP A 63 4.44 -18.91 2.38
N TYR A 64 4.88 -17.74 2.88
CA TYR A 64 4.27 -16.44 2.52
C TYR A 64 5.24 -15.29 2.19
N GLY A 65 6.55 -15.52 2.05
CA GLY A 65 7.55 -14.43 1.97
C GLY A 65 7.24 -13.25 1.01
N ASN A 66 6.81 -13.51 -0.24
CA ASN A 66 6.41 -12.44 -1.18
C ASN A 66 5.14 -11.69 -0.72
N LEU A 67 4.18 -12.43 -0.17
CA LEU A 67 2.93 -11.88 0.33
C LEU A 67 3.19 -11.01 1.56
N ASP A 68 3.99 -11.49 2.50
CA ASP A 68 4.35 -10.78 3.73
C ASP A 68 5.02 -9.45 3.42
N ARG A 69 5.99 -9.42 2.50
CA ARG A 69 6.64 -8.18 2.06
C ARG A 69 5.64 -7.17 1.50
N ALA A 70 4.71 -7.61 0.66
CA ALA A 70 3.67 -6.74 0.12
C ALA A 70 2.74 -6.21 1.22
N VAL A 71 2.31 -7.07 2.14
CA VAL A 71 1.44 -6.70 3.27
C VAL A 71 2.16 -5.74 4.23
N ILE A 72 3.42 -5.99 4.57
CA ILE A 72 4.25 -5.09 5.39
C ILE A 72 4.38 -3.73 4.70
N ALA A 73 4.64 -3.69 3.40
CA ALA A 73 4.73 -2.44 2.65
C ALA A 73 3.40 -1.66 2.67
N ILE A 74 2.27 -2.36 2.51
CA ILE A 74 0.93 -1.76 2.57
C ILE A 74 0.66 -1.20 3.96
N LEU A 75 0.88 -1.99 5.01
CA LEU A 75 0.65 -1.60 6.40
C LEU A 75 1.58 -0.45 6.83
N THR A 76 2.85 -0.49 6.44
CA THR A 76 3.82 0.58 6.72
C THR A 76 3.42 1.86 6.00
N GLY A 77 3.00 1.78 4.74
CA GLY A 77 2.47 2.91 3.98
C GLY A 77 1.23 3.52 4.62
N ALA A 78 0.33 2.70 5.17
CA ALA A 78 -0.86 3.16 5.87
C ALA A 78 -0.53 3.79 7.24
N TYR A 79 0.28 3.13 8.06
CA TYR A 79 0.58 3.57 9.43
C TYR A 79 1.48 4.82 9.44
N TRP A 80 2.56 4.81 8.66
CA TRP A 80 3.51 5.93 8.61
C TRP A 80 3.14 6.98 7.54
N HIS A 81 1.89 6.96 7.05
CA HIS A 81 1.48 7.83 5.96
C HIS A 81 1.65 9.31 6.28
N GLN A 82 1.82 9.80 7.50
CA GLN A 82 2.05 11.23 7.78
C GLN A 82 3.51 11.67 7.62
N ASP A 83 4.47 10.74 7.72
CA ASP A 83 5.89 11.01 7.57
C ASP A 83 6.52 10.06 6.53
N LEU A 84 6.66 10.57 5.29
CA LEU A 84 7.21 9.76 4.18
C LEU A 84 8.71 9.48 4.36
N ALA A 85 9.44 10.29 5.14
CA ALA A 85 10.85 10.03 5.39
C ALA A 85 10.99 8.84 6.34
N GLU A 86 10.19 8.82 7.40
CA GLU A 86 10.13 7.78 8.43
C GLU A 86 9.57 6.46 7.88
N MET A 87 8.52 6.53 7.05
CA MET A 87 8.01 5.40 6.27
C MET A 87 9.10 4.80 5.37
N ARG A 88 9.82 5.67 4.64
CA ARG A 88 10.89 5.23 3.73
C ARG A 88 12.02 4.56 4.51
N SER A 89 12.46 5.13 5.64
CA SER A 89 13.54 4.54 6.45
C SER A 89 13.19 3.10 6.82
N ARG A 90 11.98 2.87 7.34
CA ARG A 90 11.51 1.53 7.73
C ARG A 90 11.51 0.51 6.61
N ILE A 91 11.03 0.89 5.43
CA ILE A 91 11.06 0.00 4.26
C ILE A 91 12.51 -0.29 3.82
N LEU A 92 13.41 0.68 3.92
CA LEU A 92 14.82 0.47 3.60
C LEU A 92 15.55 -0.35 4.67
N ASP A 93 15.16 -0.24 5.93
CA ASP A 93 15.75 -1.05 7.01
C ASP A 93 15.40 -2.54 6.84
N LEU A 94 14.23 -2.86 6.27
CA LEU A 94 13.84 -4.23 5.91
C LEU A 94 14.78 -4.89 4.90
N GLN A 95 15.52 -4.11 4.10
CA GLN A 95 16.48 -4.65 3.13
C GLN A 95 17.64 -5.39 3.80
N ASN A 96 17.91 -5.09 5.07
CA ASN A 96 18.95 -5.80 5.83
C ASN A 96 18.52 -7.23 6.22
N TYR A 97 17.21 -7.51 6.18
CA TYR A 97 16.62 -8.74 6.73
C TYR A 97 15.78 -9.53 5.71
N SER A 98 15.43 -8.90 4.59
CA SER A 98 14.57 -9.46 3.55
C SER A 98 14.91 -8.90 2.18
N ASN A 99 14.44 -9.56 1.12
CA ASN A 99 14.63 -9.11 -0.27
C ASN A 99 13.69 -7.97 -0.68
N VAL A 100 13.49 -6.97 0.19
CA VAL A 100 12.70 -5.77 -0.08
C VAL A 100 13.46 -4.84 -1.03
N ASP A 101 12.78 -4.32 -2.05
CA ASP A 101 13.37 -3.46 -3.06
C ASP A 101 12.39 -2.29 -3.37
N ILE A 102 12.68 -1.53 -4.44
CA ILE A 102 11.89 -0.43 -4.96
C ILE A 102 10.40 -0.80 -5.16
N PRO A 103 9.99 -2.03 -5.56
CA PRO A 103 8.59 -2.40 -5.67
C PRO A 103 7.78 -2.21 -4.38
N GLU A 104 8.29 -2.68 -3.24
CA GLU A 104 7.66 -2.51 -1.93
C GLU A 104 7.65 -1.05 -1.51
N LEU A 105 8.74 -0.31 -1.78
CA LEU A 105 8.78 1.12 -1.50
C LEU A 105 7.72 1.88 -2.30
N LEU A 106 7.56 1.57 -3.59
CA LEU A 106 6.49 2.13 -4.43
C LEU A 106 5.11 1.83 -3.87
N LEU A 107 4.87 0.59 -3.46
CA LEU A 107 3.61 0.16 -2.89
C LEU A 107 3.29 0.96 -1.61
N ALA A 108 4.26 1.11 -0.71
CA ALA A 108 4.12 1.92 0.49
C ALA A 108 3.80 3.40 0.16
N TYR A 109 4.48 3.99 -0.83
CA TYR A 109 4.15 5.34 -1.29
C TYR A 109 2.73 5.43 -1.87
N ALA A 110 2.29 4.48 -2.69
CA ALA A 110 0.95 4.46 -3.26
C ALA A 110 -0.12 4.51 -2.15
N ILE A 111 0.04 3.67 -1.13
CA ILE A 111 -0.85 3.64 0.03
C ILE A 111 -0.76 4.95 0.82
N ALA A 112 0.43 5.46 1.11
CA ALA A 112 0.60 6.69 1.88
C ALA A 112 -0.03 7.91 1.18
N TYR A 113 0.16 8.06 -0.13
CA TYR A 113 -0.46 9.13 -0.92
C TYR A 113 -1.99 9.00 -0.95
N ALA A 114 -2.50 7.77 -1.05
CA ALA A 114 -3.94 7.50 -1.01
C ALA A 114 -4.54 7.83 0.38
N CYS A 115 -3.89 7.43 1.48
CA CYS A 115 -4.27 7.78 2.85
C CYS A 115 -4.29 9.30 3.07
N ARG A 116 -3.33 10.03 2.51
CA ARG A 116 -3.28 11.50 2.55
C ARG A 116 -4.35 12.20 1.70
N SER A 117 -5.14 11.46 0.92
CA SER A 117 -6.04 12.02 -0.12
C SER A 117 -5.31 12.94 -1.11
N LYS A 118 -4.02 12.66 -1.34
CA LYS A 118 -3.15 13.40 -2.27
C LYS A 118 -2.89 12.63 -3.57
N MET A 119 -3.35 11.38 -3.64
CA MET A 119 -3.20 10.57 -4.84
C MET A 119 -4.10 11.11 -5.95
N GLN A 120 -3.47 11.59 -7.01
CA GLN A 120 -4.11 11.90 -8.28
C GLN A 120 -3.71 10.79 -9.25
N PRO A 121 -4.58 9.81 -9.56
CA PRO A 121 -4.18 8.60 -10.29
C PRO A 121 -3.37 8.89 -11.57
N HIS A 122 -3.82 9.84 -12.39
CA HIS A 122 -3.15 10.27 -13.63
C HIS A 122 -1.77 10.92 -13.45
N ASN A 123 -1.50 11.53 -12.29
CA ASN A 123 -0.24 12.22 -12.00
C ASN A 123 0.65 11.43 -11.03
N PHE A 124 0.12 10.39 -10.40
CA PHE A 124 0.83 9.63 -9.37
C PHE A 124 2.10 9.01 -9.93
N VAL A 125 2.02 8.34 -11.08
CA VAL A 125 3.18 7.67 -11.69
C VAL A 125 4.25 8.67 -12.10
N SER A 126 3.88 9.81 -12.69
CA SER A 126 4.86 10.83 -13.10
C SER A 126 5.57 11.45 -11.89
N GLN A 127 4.84 11.74 -10.80
CA GLN A 127 5.40 12.25 -9.55
C GLN A 127 6.38 11.26 -8.91
N ILE A 128 5.97 10.00 -8.79
CA ILE A 128 6.81 8.93 -8.26
C ILE A 128 8.05 8.74 -9.13
N CYS A 129 7.92 8.64 -10.45
CA CYS A 129 9.09 8.48 -11.31
C CYS A 129 10.08 9.62 -11.12
N GLN A 130 9.61 10.88 -11.04
CA GLN A 130 10.47 12.03 -10.77
C GLN A 130 11.16 11.94 -9.40
N ASP A 131 10.42 11.55 -8.36
CA ASP A 131 10.96 11.41 -7.01
C ASP A 131 12.05 10.34 -6.95
N PHE A 132 11.81 9.17 -7.54
CA PHE A 132 12.77 8.08 -7.55
C PHE A 132 13.99 8.40 -8.43
N THR A 133 13.81 9.07 -9.59
CA THR A 133 14.93 9.51 -10.44
C THR A 133 15.83 10.54 -9.76
N LYS A 134 15.26 11.50 -9.00
CA LYS A 134 16.04 12.51 -8.27
C LYS A 134 16.82 11.91 -7.10
N ARG A 135 16.32 10.83 -6.51
CA ARG A 135 16.86 10.20 -5.29
C ARG A 135 17.87 9.09 -5.61
N ARG A 136 18.85 9.40 -6.46
CA ARG A 136 19.96 8.51 -6.92
C ARG A 136 20.75 7.77 -5.82
N ASN A 137 20.52 8.12 -4.55
CA ASN A 137 21.11 7.53 -3.35
C ASN A 137 20.02 6.90 -2.48
N LEU A 138 19.31 5.89 -2.98
CA LEU A 138 18.79 4.87 -2.07
C LEU A 138 20.01 4.07 -1.58
N SER A 139 20.01 3.62 -0.32
CA SER A 139 21.20 3.22 0.45
C SER A 139 22.07 2.12 -0.19
N GLN A 140 21.55 1.42 -1.19
CA GLN A 140 22.31 0.56 -2.09
C GLN A 140 21.96 0.85 -3.55
N PRO A 141 22.91 0.76 -4.50
CA PRO A 141 22.62 0.86 -5.91
C PRO A 141 21.70 -0.29 -6.32
N PHE A 142 20.43 0.02 -6.52
CA PHE A 142 19.47 -0.92 -7.09
C PHE A 142 19.86 -1.20 -8.54
N THR A 143 20.30 -2.42 -8.82
CA THR A 143 20.79 -2.84 -10.14
C THR A 143 19.71 -2.71 -11.23
N SER A 144 18.43 -2.59 -10.86
CA SER A 144 17.26 -2.59 -11.76
C SER A 144 16.36 -1.34 -11.70
N GLN A 145 16.73 -0.27 -10.98
CA GLN A 145 15.86 0.92 -10.83
C GLN A 145 15.37 1.50 -12.17
N PRO A 146 16.21 1.72 -13.20
CA PRO A 146 15.75 2.28 -14.47
C PRO A 146 14.74 1.37 -15.18
N GLU A 147 14.94 0.05 -15.11
CA GLU A 147 14.06 -0.94 -15.71
C GLU A 147 12.69 -0.93 -15.02
N PHE A 148 12.69 -0.93 -13.67
CA PHE A 148 11.46 -0.85 -12.90
C PHE A 148 10.69 0.46 -13.16
N LEU A 149 11.38 1.60 -13.22
CA LEU A 149 10.73 2.88 -13.57
C LEU A 149 10.12 2.84 -14.98
N ALA A 150 10.80 2.20 -15.94
CA ALA A 150 10.25 2.01 -17.28
C ALA A 150 9.00 1.10 -17.27
N GLN A 151 8.97 0.06 -16.45
CA GLN A 151 7.80 -0.82 -16.28
C GLN A 151 6.58 -0.04 -15.75
N ILE A 152 6.76 0.79 -14.70
CA ILE A 152 5.64 1.59 -14.17
C ILE A 152 5.16 2.63 -15.19
N GLN A 153 6.07 3.31 -15.90
CA GLN A 153 5.70 4.26 -16.95
C GLN A 153 4.92 3.60 -18.07
N LYS A 154 5.30 2.38 -18.44
CA LYS A 154 4.59 1.57 -19.43
C LYS A 154 3.19 1.19 -18.94
N ALA A 155 3.05 0.75 -17.68
CA ALA A 155 1.77 0.48 -17.05
C ALA A 155 0.83 1.69 -17.05
N HIS A 156 1.35 2.86 -16.68
CA HIS A 156 0.61 4.12 -16.75
C HIS A 156 0.15 4.44 -18.17
N LYS A 157 1.05 4.35 -19.16
CA LYS A 157 0.72 4.62 -20.57
C LYS A 157 -0.40 3.71 -21.07
N PHE A 158 -0.39 2.43 -20.72
CA PHE A 158 -1.45 1.50 -21.13
C PHE A 158 -2.79 1.82 -20.48
N ALA A 159 -2.79 2.20 -19.20
CA ALA A 159 -4.01 2.64 -18.52
C ALA A 159 -4.60 3.90 -19.17
N GLU A 160 -3.76 4.91 -19.45
CA GLU A 160 -4.18 6.16 -20.13
C GLU A 160 -4.75 5.92 -21.54
N GLN A 161 -4.24 4.91 -22.24
CA GLN A 161 -4.71 4.53 -23.57
C GLN A 161 -6.00 3.69 -23.54
N GLY A 162 -6.51 3.34 -22.36
CA GLY A 162 -7.65 2.44 -22.22
C GLY A 162 -7.36 1.03 -22.77
N ALA A 163 -6.09 0.61 -22.76
CA ALA A 163 -5.71 -0.69 -23.31
C ALA A 163 -6.31 -1.84 -22.50
N SER A 164 -6.71 -2.91 -23.18
CA SER A 164 -7.23 -4.10 -22.52
C SER A 164 -6.16 -4.80 -21.69
N ALA A 165 -6.57 -5.55 -20.65
CA ALA A 165 -5.63 -6.34 -19.85
C ALA A 165 -4.88 -7.37 -20.69
N ILE A 166 -5.54 -7.95 -21.70
CA ILE A 166 -4.93 -8.90 -22.65
C ILE A 166 -3.78 -8.21 -23.40
N THR A 167 -4.04 -7.01 -23.95
CA THR A 167 -3.02 -6.23 -24.65
C THR A 167 -1.87 -5.85 -23.73
N PHE A 168 -2.17 -5.41 -22.51
CA PHE A 168 -1.17 -5.07 -21.51
C PHE A 168 -0.26 -6.26 -21.21
N HIS A 169 -0.81 -7.43 -20.90
CA HIS A 169 -0.06 -8.63 -20.53
C HIS A 169 0.71 -9.24 -21.70
N HIS A 170 0.15 -9.23 -22.91
CA HIS A 170 0.84 -9.76 -24.09
C HIS A 170 2.06 -8.91 -24.48
N THR A 171 2.01 -7.61 -24.21
CA THR A 171 3.09 -6.68 -24.53
C THR A 171 4.03 -6.44 -23.35
N HIS A 172 3.70 -6.91 -22.15
CA HIS A 172 4.54 -6.78 -20.97
C HIS A 172 5.54 -7.94 -20.82
N ASP A 173 6.69 -7.59 -20.27
CA ASP A 173 7.75 -8.54 -19.96
C ASP A 173 7.30 -9.49 -18.85
N PRO A 174 7.51 -10.82 -18.95
CA PRO A 174 7.27 -11.76 -17.86
C PRO A 174 7.99 -11.41 -16.55
N SER A 175 9.10 -10.67 -16.61
CA SER A 175 9.85 -10.15 -15.46
C SER A 175 9.26 -8.87 -14.86
N CYS A 176 8.11 -8.41 -15.36
CA CYS A 176 7.46 -7.21 -14.85
C CYS A 176 7.15 -7.36 -13.35
N ALA A 177 7.55 -6.36 -12.58
CA ALA A 177 7.26 -6.31 -11.16
C ALA A 177 5.74 -6.29 -10.93
N LYS A 178 5.28 -7.16 -10.02
CA LYS A 178 3.85 -7.35 -9.71
C LYS A 178 3.15 -6.04 -9.33
N VAL A 179 3.85 -5.13 -8.65
CA VAL A 179 3.31 -3.81 -8.29
C VAL A 179 3.06 -2.91 -9.51
N ALA A 180 3.85 -3.01 -10.58
CA ALA A 180 3.61 -2.25 -11.80
C ALA A 180 2.34 -2.73 -12.51
N ILE A 181 2.11 -4.05 -12.49
CA ILE A 181 0.87 -4.66 -12.98
C ILE A 181 -0.32 -4.25 -12.10
N ALA A 182 -0.15 -4.26 -10.77
CA ALA A 182 -1.17 -3.82 -9.82
C ALA A 182 -1.57 -2.35 -10.06
N LEU A 183 -0.59 -1.49 -10.33
CA LEU A 183 -0.82 -0.11 -10.72
C LEU A 183 -1.59 0.01 -12.03
N TYR A 184 -1.29 -0.82 -13.05
CA TYR A 184 -2.10 -0.81 -14.28
C TYR A 184 -3.59 -1.09 -13.99
N TYR A 185 -3.89 -2.11 -13.18
CA TYR A 185 -5.27 -2.44 -12.83
C TYR A 185 -5.95 -1.30 -12.06
N PHE A 186 -5.28 -0.76 -11.03
CA PHE A 186 -5.78 0.39 -10.29
C PHE A 186 -6.02 1.60 -11.21
N LEU A 187 -5.05 1.99 -12.03
CA LEU A 187 -5.14 3.17 -12.89
C LEU A 187 -6.20 3.04 -13.99
N SER A 188 -6.47 1.81 -14.44
CA SER A 188 -7.48 1.56 -15.48
C SER A 188 -8.92 1.74 -14.97
N THR A 189 -9.17 1.42 -13.69
CA THR A 189 -10.50 1.47 -13.08
C THR A 189 -10.44 1.84 -11.59
N PRO A 190 -9.91 3.02 -11.23
CA PRO A 190 -9.64 3.39 -9.82
C PRO A 190 -10.91 3.55 -8.97
N GLN A 191 -12.08 3.64 -9.60
CA GLN A 191 -13.38 3.87 -8.98
C GLN A 191 -14.09 2.60 -8.47
N ASP A 192 -13.59 1.40 -8.81
CA ASP A 192 -14.28 0.14 -8.57
C ASP A 192 -13.30 -0.89 -7.99
N TRP A 193 -13.44 -1.17 -6.69
CA TRP A 193 -12.55 -2.10 -5.99
C TRP A 193 -12.74 -3.53 -6.49
N SER A 194 -13.99 -4.00 -6.59
CA SER A 194 -14.30 -5.37 -6.99
C SER A 194 -13.78 -5.66 -8.41
N LEU A 195 -14.01 -4.74 -9.35
CA LEU A 195 -13.54 -4.91 -10.73
C LEU A 195 -12.01 -4.94 -10.81
N VAL A 196 -11.31 -4.12 -10.00
CA VAL A 196 -9.85 -4.15 -9.92
C VAL A 196 -9.36 -5.50 -9.39
N THR A 197 -9.90 -5.97 -8.27
CA THR A 197 -9.45 -7.21 -7.64
C THR A 197 -9.79 -8.45 -8.45
N ASP A 198 -10.97 -8.51 -9.04
CA ASP A 198 -11.40 -9.67 -9.84
C ASP A 198 -10.54 -9.82 -11.09
N ARG A 199 -10.27 -8.72 -11.79
CA ARG A 199 -9.41 -8.73 -12.99
C ARG A 199 -7.96 -9.02 -12.65
N ALA A 200 -7.47 -8.55 -11.51
CA ALA A 200 -6.10 -8.80 -11.06
C ALA A 200 -5.91 -10.25 -10.58
N LYS A 201 -6.91 -10.82 -9.87
CA LYS A 201 -6.87 -12.17 -9.31
C LYS A 201 -6.79 -13.26 -10.37
N ILE A 202 -7.40 -13.03 -11.53
CA ILE A 202 -7.27 -13.92 -12.70
C ILE A 202 -5.81 -14.04 -13.14
N TYR A 203 -5.04 -12.96 -13.02
CA TYR A 203 -3.64 -12.94 -13.44
C TYR A 203 -2.71 -13.46 -12.34
N ASP A 204 -2.81 -12.91 -11.13
CA ASP A 204 -1.95 -13.27 -10.01
C ASP A 204 -2.56 -12.82 -8.66
N PRO A 205 -2.67 -13.71 -7.66
CA PRO A 205 -3.20 -13.34 -6.34
C PRO A 205 -2.45 -12.19 -5.66
N LEU A 206 -1.13 -12.11 -5.77
CA LEU A 206 -0.34 -11.02 -5.19
C LEU A 206 -0.65 -9.68 -5.86
N VAL A 207 -0.88 -9.68 -7.17
CA VAL A 207 -1.32 -8.48 -7.91
C VAL A 207 -2.69 -8.03 -7.42
N ALA A 208 -3.61 -8.96 -7.14
CA ALA A 208 -4.93 -8.62 -6.58
C ALA A 208 -4.82 -7.99 -5.19
N ILE A 209 -3.95 -8.51 -4.34
CA ILE A 209 -3.71 -7.97 -2.99
C ILE A 209 -3.15 -6.54 -3.07
N GLN A 210 -2.14 -6.33 -3.90
CA GLN A 210 -1.52 -5.01 -4.10
C GLN A 210 -2.50 -4.01 -4.73
N ALA A 211 -3.17 -4.39 -5.83
CA ALA A 211 -4.10 -3.52 -6.54
C ALA A 211 -5.33 -3.20 -5.69
N GLY A 212 -5.88 -4.21 -5.02
CA GLY A 212 -7.01 -4.07 -4.10
C GLY A 212 -6.68 -3.12 -2.96
N ALA A 213 -5.51 -3.28 -2.32
CA ALA A 213 -5.10 -2.38 -1.23
C ALA A 213 -4.92 -0.93 -1.69
N ILE A 214 -4.33 -0.70 -2.87
CA ILE A 214 -4.20 0.65 -3.46
C ILE A 214 -5.58 1.26 -3.71
N THR A 215 -6.48 0.51 -4.35
CA THR A 215 -7.84 0.99 -4.65
C THR A 215 -8.64 1.24 -3.38
N ALA A 216 -8.56 0.35 -2.39
CA ALA A 216 -9.23 0.51 -1.10
C ALA A 216 -8.70 1.73 -0.33
N ALA A 217 -7.37 1.91 -0.31
CA ALA A 217 -6.74 3.09 0.27
C ALA A 217 -7.19 4.37 -0.43
N TYR A 218 -7.38 4.34 -1.75
CA TYR A 218 -7.79 5.49 -2.57
C TYR A 218 -9.28 5.84 -2.41
N LEU A 219 -10.16 4.84 -2.38
CA LEU A 219 -11.60 5.04 -2.23
C LEU A 219 -12.03 5.27 -0.78
N GLY A 220 -11.27 4.75 0.18
CA GLY A 220 -11.68 4.69 1.58
C GLY A 220 -12.83 3.72 1.83
N LYS A 221 -13.08 2.80 0.89
CA LYS A 221 -14.12 1.77 0.99
C LYS A 221 -13.78 0.56 0.11
N CYS A 222 -14.38 -0.58 0.44
CA CYS A 222 -14.50 -1.76 -0.42
C CYS A 222 -15.99 -2.01 -0.65
N ASP A 223 -16.35 -2.72 -1.73
CA ASP A 223 -17.77 -3.01 -2.03
C ASP A 223 -18.39 -4.02 -1.05
N SER A 224 -17.55 -4.65 -0.23
CA SER A 224 -17.95 -5.55 0.85
C SER A 224 -17.56 -4.95 2.21
N TYR A 225 -18.52 -4.80 3.12
CA TYR A 225 -18.27 -4.41 4.51
C TYR A 225 -18.16 -5.66 5.36
N ILE A 226 -16.94 -5.99 5.82
CA ILE A 226 -16.77 -7.00 6.87
C ILE A 226 -17.07 -6.30 8.20
N GLN A 227 -18.25 -6.58 8.76
CA GLN A 227 -18.77 -5.96 9.99
C GLN A 227 -17.85 -6.13 11.21
N GLU A 228 -16.90 -7.07 11.15
CA GLU A 228 -16.01 -7.49 12.24
C GLU A 228 -14.52 -7.33 11.89
N ASN A 229 -14.14 -6.31 11.12
CA ASN A 229 -12.71 -6.10 10.84
C ASN A 229 -11.98 -5.44 12.03
N ASN A 230 -11.73 -6.24 13.07
CA ASN A 230 -10.94 -5.84 14.23
C ASN A 230 -9.53 -5.39 13.84
N ILE A 231 -8.97 -5.87 12.72
CA ILE A 231 -7.62 -5.51 12.26
C ILE A 231 -7.57 -4.04 11.81
N GLY A 232 -8.55 -3.60 11.02
CA GLY A 232 -8.66 -2.21 10.57
C GLY A 232 -8.84 -1.24 11.74
N GLU A 233 -9.71 -1.60 12.69
CA GLU A 233 -9.93 -0.82 13.90
C GLU A 233 -8.67 -0.77 14.78
N HIS A 234 -7.99 -1.90 15.01
CA HIS A 234 -6.76 -1.92 15.81
C HIS A 234 -5.65 -1.09 15.17
N LEU A 235 -5.45 -1.21 13.84
CA LEU A 235 -4.43 -0.43 13.14
C LEU A 235 -4.71 1.08 13.25
N TRP A 236 -5.97 1.49 13.07
CA TRP A 236 -6.41 2.87 13.29
C TRP A 236 -6.17 3.32 14.72
N GLN A 237 -6.56 2.51 15.70
CA GLN A 237 -6.47 2.86 17.11
C GLN A 237 -5.02 2.98 17.60
N TYR A 238 -4.12 2.11 17.12
CA TYR A 238 -2.68 2.25 17.37
C TYR A 238 -2.11 3.51 16.75
N TRP A 239 -2.53 3.82 15.53
CA TRP A 239 -2.08 5.01 14.83
C TRP A 239 -2.56 6.29 15.52
N ALA A 240 -3.82 6.33 15.94
CA ALA A 240 -4.42 7.47 16.64
C ALA A 240 -3.98 7.59 18.11
N GLY A 241 -3.18 6.65 18.63
CA GLY A 241 -2.66 6.68 19.99
C GLY A 241 -3.66 6.27 21.07
N TYR A 242 -4.77 5.60 20.72
CA TYR A 242 -5.77 5.13 21.68
C TYR A 242 -5.32 3.91 22.49
N PHE A 243 -4.36 3.12 21.98
CA PHE A 243 -3.82 1.94 22.67
C PHE A 243 -2.30 1.96 22.75
N THR A 244 -1.77 1.49 23.87
CA THR A 244 -0.36 1.05 23.96
C THR A 244 -0.22 -0.35 23.35
N PRO A 245 0.78 -0.63 22.49
CA PRO A 245 0.99 -1.90 21.74
C PRO A 245 0.96 -3.22 22.53
N VAL A 246 0.99 -3.15 23.86
CA VAL A 246 1.12 -4.31 24.77
C VAL A 246 -0.24 -4.90 25.16
N ALA A 247 -1.35 -4.16 25.01
CA ALA A 247 -2.62 -4.51 25.65
C ALA A 247 -3.56 -5.44 24.85
N VAL A 248 -3.43 -5.55 23.52
CA VAL A 248 -4.50 -6.10 22.66
C VAL A 248 -4.18 -7.48 22.05
N PHE A 249 -2.91 -7.90 22.02
CA PHE A 249 -2.50 -9.18 21.39
C PHE A 249 -2.25 -10.31 22.41
N LYS A 250 -3.08 -10.38 23.47
CA LYS A 250 -3.09 -11.49 24.43
C LYS A 250 -4.23 -12.46 24.16
#